data_AF-A0A6A0GNY2-F1
#
_entry.id   AF-A0A6A0GNY2-F1
#
_cell.length_a   1.000
_cell.length_b   1.000
_cell.length_c   1.000
_cell.angle_alpha   90.00
_cell.angle_beta   90.00
_cell.angle_gamma   90.00
#
_symmetry.space_group_name_H-M   'P 1'
#
loop_
_entity.id
_entity.type
_entity.pdbx_description
1 polymer ?
#
loop_
_entity_poly.entity_id
_entity_poly.type
_entity_poly.pdbx_seq_one_letter_code
_entity_poly.pdbx_strand_id
1 'polypeptide(L)'
;MTTARQRGMKVQQPYHVSQQLRPEEAERRLIEAHSKNKDVRIIVCVIEKGGDQYKIIKETGDRVLRVITQCVLSKNAYRPNPATIGNILLKMNAKLGGINHKSFYAAQPYHQLFAEPILVMGADVNHPPSQDRSTPSLVAVVGSLDPNACRYAVEVRHQAHRVEMIEEMKLIT
;
A
#
# COMPACT_ATOMS: atom_id res chain seq x y z
N MET A 1 26.13 -4.08 8.75
CA MET A 1 24.87 -3.34 9.06
C MET A 1 23.84 -3.72 8.00
N THR A 2 22.59 -4.06 8.35
CA THR A 2 21.58 -4.46 7.34
C THR A 2 21.10 -3.25 6.53
N THR A 3 20.63 -3.46 5.28
CA THR A 3 20.07 -2.40 4.42
C THR A 3 18.95 -1.61 5.11
N ALA A 4 18.14 -2.28 5.93
CA ALA A 4 17.09 -1.63 6.73
C ALA A 4 17.67 -0.63 7.73
N ARG A 5 18.70 -1.01 8.49
CA ARG A 5 19.34 -0.14 9.48
C ARG A 5 20.03 1.06 8.84
N GLN A 6 20.64 0.89 7.67
CA GLN A 6 21.24 1.99 6.89
C GLN A 6 20.18 3.02 6.46
N ARG A 7 18.91 2.62 6.34
CA ARG A 7 17.77 3.48 6.00
C ARG A 7 16.96 3.92 7.23
N GLY A 8 17.51 3.78 8.44
CA GLY A 8 16.85 4.19 9.67
C GLY A 8 15.72 3.27 10.14
N MET A 9 15.50 2.13 9.49
CA MET A 9 14.46 1.17 9.87
C MET A 9 15.01 0.10 10.82
N LYS A 10 14.37 -0.03 11.99
CA LYS A 10 14.64 -1.09 12.97
C LYS A 10 13.67 -2.26 12.75
N VAL A 11 14.06 -3.21 11.90
CA VAL A 11 13.29 -4.44 11.66
C VAL A 11 13.73 -5.50 12.68
N GLN A 12 12.79 -6.01 13.46
CA GLN A 12 13.01 -7.10 14.42
C GLN A 12 12.86 -8.46 13.73
N GLN A 13 13.28 -9.54 14.40
CA GLN A 13 12.99 -10.89 13.92
C GLN A 13 11.47 -11.10 13.84
N PRO A 14 10.97 -11.87 12.85
CA PRO A 14 9.56 -12.16 12.74
C PRO A 14 9.07 -12.95 13.97
N TYR A 15 7.91 -12.57 14.49
CA TYR A 15 7.26 -13.29 15.60
C TYR A 15 6.90 -14.74 15.24
N HIS A 16 6.49 -14.95 13.98
CA HIS A 16 6.14 -16.25 13.44
C HIS A 16 6.60 -16.33 11.99
N VAL A 17 7.08 -17.51 11.60
CA VAL A 17 7.42 -17.85 10.22
C VAL A 17 6.74 -19.16 9.88
N SER A 18 5.88 -19.14 8.87
CA SER A 18 5.25 -20.33 8.30
C SER A 18 5.80 -20.58 6.91
N GLN A 19 6.03 -21.84 6.55
CA GLN A 19 6.31 -22.20 5.16
C GLN A 19 5.00 -22.38 4.40
N GLN A 20 4.90 -21.75 3.23
CA GLN A 20 3.80 -21.96 2.30
C GLN A 20 4.26 -22.92 1.21
N LEU A 21 3.56 -24.05 1.06
CA LEU A 21 3.86 -25.06 0.03
C LEU A 21 2.97 -24.89 -1.22
N ARG A 22 1.79 -24.27 -1.09
CA ARG A 22 0.81 -24.13 -2.18
C ARG A 22 0.13 -22.76 -2.22
N PRO A 23 -0.10 -22.16 -3.41
CA PRO A 23 -0.77 -20.86 -3.56
C PRO A 23 -2.20 -20.81 -2.99
N GLU A 24 -2.95 -21.91 -3.13
CA GLU A 24 -4.35 -22.03 -2.68
C GLU A 24 -4.52 -21.86 -1.17
N GLU A 25 -3.48 -22.13 -0.38
CA GLU A 25 -3.54 -21.99 1.09
C GLU A 25 -3.31 -20.55 1.58
N ALA A 26 -3.11 -19.58 0.68
CA ALA A 26 -2.69 -18.22 1.06
C ALA A 26 -3.63 -17.54 2.07
N GLU A 27 -4.94 -17.64 1.87
CA GLU A 27 -5.93 -17.08 2.80
C GLU A 27 -5.82 -17.72 4.18
N ARG A 28 -5.94 -19.05 4.25
CA ARG A 28 -5.87 -19.80 5.50
C ARG A 28 -4.60 -19.50 6.28
N ARG A 29 -3.45 -19.43 5.60
CA ARG A 29 -2.15 -19.15 6.23
C ARG A 29 -2.03 -17.72 6.71
N LEU A 30 -2.57 -16.75 5.98
CA LEU A 30 -2.59 -15.37 6.44
C LEU A 30 -3.43 -15.22 7.70
N ILE A 31 -4.60 -15.88 7.75
CA ILE A 31 -5.47 -15.93 8.93
C ILE A 31 -4.75 -16.60 10.12
N GLU A 32 -4.09 -17.73 9.88
CA GLU A 32 -3.31 -18.44 10.91
C GLU A 32 -2.16 -17.58 11.45
N ALA A 33 -1.38 -16.94 10.57
CA ALA A 33 -0.28 -16.07 10.98
C ALA A 33 -0.78 -14.87 11.81
N HIS A 34 -1.89 -14.25 11.40
CA HIS A 34 -2.48 -13.16 12.16
C HIS A 34 -3.12 -13.62 13.49
N SER A 35 -3.60 -14.86 13.59
CA SER A 35 -4.14 -15.38 14.87
C SER A 35 -3.06 -15.65 15.91
N LYS A 36 -1.81 -15.89 15.50
CA LYS A 36 -0.67 -16.04 16.43
C LYS A 36 -0.32 -14.74 17.15
N ASN A 37 -0.56 -13.59 16.54
CA ASN A 37 -0.34 -12.29 17.16
C ASN A 37 -1.28 -11.24 16.53
N LYS A 38 -2.31 -10.84 17.28
CA LYS A 38 -3.30 -9.84 16.84
C LYS A 38 -2.73 -8.43 16.75
N ASP A 39 -1.63 -8.14 17.45
CA ASP A 39 -0.95 -6.85 17.45
C ASP A 39 0.14 -6.75 16.37
N VAL A 40 0.21 -7.74 15.47
CA VAL A 40 1.19 -7.72 14.38
C VAL A 40 0.95 -6.53 13.45
N ARG A 41 1.98 -5.70 13.27
CA ARG A 41 1.88 -4.48 12.45
C ARG A 41 1.98 -4.75 10.95
N ILE A 42 2.66 -5.82 10.55
CA ILE A 42 2.87 -6.17 9.14
C ILE A 42 3.13 -7.66 8.98
N ILE A 43 2.55 -8.26 7.96
CA ILE A 43 2.84 -9.63 7.54
C ILE A 43 3.56 -9.57 6.19
N VAL A 44 4.75 -10.16 6.11
CA VAL A 44 5.51 -10.29 4.87
C VAL A 44 5.17 -11.62 4.22
N CYS A 45 4.61 -11.58 3.01
CA CYS A 45 4.16 -12.77 2.29
C CYS A 45 5.12 -13.04 1.13
N VAL A 46 5.85 -14.16 1.18
CA VAL A 46 6.71 -14.58 0.06
C VAL A 46 5.86 -15.39 -0.92
N ILE A 47 5.75 -14.93 -2.16
CA ILE A 47 4.87 -15.51 -3.19
C ILE A 47 5.67 -15.86 -4.45
N GLU A 48 5.26 -16.86 -5.22
CA GLU A 48 6.03 -17.29 -6.41
C GLU A 48 5.85 -16.34 -7.60
N LYS A 49 4.61 -15.93 -7.84
CA LYS A 49 4.21 -15.07 -8.95
C LYS A 49 3.12 -14.09 -8.51
N GLY A 50 2.97 -13.01 -9.28
CA GLY A 50 1.76 -12.19 -9.20
C GLY A 50 0.54 -12.96 -9.71
N GLY A 51 -0.67 -12.46 -9.42
CA GLY A 51 -1.94 -13.08 -9.82
C GLY A 51 -2.80 -13.43 -8.62
N ASP A 52 -3.47 -14.59 -8.66
CA ASP A 52 -4.51 -14.97 -7.70
C ASP A 52 -4.03 -15.00 -6.26
N GLN A 53 -2.83 -15.54 -5.99
CA GLN A 53 -2.26 -15.56 -4.65
C GLN A 53 -2.10 -14.14 -4.08
N TYR A 54 -1.64 -13.20 -4.90
CA TYR A 54 -1.52 -11.79 -4.51
C TYR A 54 -2.89 -11.17 -4.25
N LYS A 55 -3.87 -11.44 -5.11
CA LYS A 55 -5.25 -10.95 -4.97
C LYS A 55 -5.87 -11.45 -3.67
N ILE A 56 -5.79 -12.75 -3.39
CA ILE A 56 -6.29 -13.38 -2.16
C ILE A 56 -5.65 -12.75 -0.92
N ILE A 57 -4.32 -12.59 -0.90
CA ILE A 57 -3.61 -11.95 0.23
C ILE A 57 -4.07 -10.51 0.43
N LYS A 58 -4.31 -9.76 -0.65
CA LYS A 58 -4.74 -8.36 -0.58
C LYS A 58 -6.18 -8.23 -0.10
N GLU A 59 -7.09 -9.01 -0.66
CA GLU A 59 -8.49 -9.03 -0.23
C GLU A 59 -8.61 -9.47 1.24
N THR A 60 -7.93 -10.54 1.62
CA THR A 60 -7.94 -11.05 3.00
C THR A 60 -7.27 -10.06 3.95
N GLY A 61 -6.09 -9.55 3.62
CA GLY A 61 -5.32 -8.64 4.47
C GLY A 61 -6.01 -7.29 4.66
N ASP A 62 -6.41 -6.65 3.55
CA ASP A 62 -6.91 -5.28 3.58
C ASP A 62 -8.38 -5.21 4.01
N ARG A 63 -9.20 -6.21 3.63
CA ARG A 63 -10.66 -6.17 3.82
C ARG A 63 -11.17 -7.04 4.97
N VAL A 64 -10.58 -8.23 5.17
CA VAL A 64 -11.05 -9.20 6.20
C VAL A 64 -10.31 -8.99 7.52
N LEU A 65 -8.97 -9.01 7.50
CA LEU A 65 -8.14 -8.98 8.69
C LEU A 65 -7.71 -7.56 9.12
N ARG A 66 -7.79 -6.59 8.19
CA ARG A 66 -7.31 -5.21 8.38
C ARG A 66 -5.87 -5.15 8.89
N VAL A 67 -5.01 -5.98 8.31
CA VAL A 67 -3.58 -6.07 8.63
C VAL A 67 -2.74 -5.73 7.41
N ILE A 68 -1.68 -4.93 7.62
CA ILE A 68 -0.80 -4.53 6.53
C ILE A 68 -0.05 -5.76 5.99
N THR A 69 -0.12 -5.97 4.68
CA THR A 69 0.62 -7.04 3.99
C THR A 69 1.69 -6.49 3.03
N GLN A 70 2.87 -7.09 3.06
CA GLN A 70 3.94 -6.85 2.08
C GLN A 70 4.27 -8.14 1.32
N CYS A 71 3.78 -8.25 0.09
CA CYS A 71 4.12 -9.36 -0.79
C CYS A 71 5.52 -9.16 -1.39
N VAL A 72 6.33 -10.21 -1.41
CA VAL A 72 7.67 -10.24 -2.01
C VAL A 72 7.75 -11.47 -2.90
N LEU A 73 8.18 -11.30 -4.15
CA LEU A 73 8.40 -12.46 -5.02
C LEU A 73 9.52 -13.34 -4.46
N SER A 74 9.34 -14.65 -4.48
CA SER A 74 10.28 -15.65 -3.95
C SER A 74 11.69 -15.43 -4.49
N LYS A 75 11.84 -15.16 -5.78
CA LYS A 75 13.13 -14.83 -6.41
C LYS A 75 13.86 -13.66 -5.73
N ASN A 76 13.12 -12.64 -5.27
CA ASN A 76 13.69 -11.46 -4.61
C ASN A 76 13.96 -11.71 -3.11
N ALA A 77 13.30 -12.69 -2.50
CA ALA A 77 13.55 -13.12 -1.13
C ALA A 77 14.78 -14.04 -1.04
N TYR A 78 14.89 -15.01 -1.95
CA TYR A 78 15.99 -15.99 -1.99
C TYR A 78 17.27 -15.44 -2.62
N ARG A 79 17.17 -14.50 -3.57
CA ARG A 79 18.32 -13.81 -4.18
C ARG A 79 18.18 -12.30 -4.02
N PRO A 80 18.39 -11.77 -2.79
CA PRO A 80 18.15 -10.36 -2.50
C PRO A 80 19.17 -9.45 -3.19
N ASN A 81 18.68 -8.50 -3.99
CA ASN A 81 19.45 -7.39 -4.51
C ASN A 81 19.27 -6.16 -3.60
N PRO A 82 20.33 -5.51 -3.09
CA PRO A 82 20.24 -4.32 -2.24
C PRO A 82 19.31 -3.22 -2.76
N ALA A 83 19.28 -2.96 -4.07
CA ALA A 83 18.39 -1.98 -4.68
C ALA A 83 16.91 -2.40 -4.55
N THR A 84 16.61 -3.67 -4.81
CA THR A 84 15.25 -4.23 -4.68
C THR A 84 14.79 -4.22 -3.22
N ILE A 85 15.66 -4.61 -2.29
CA ILE A 85 15.38 -4.55 -0.86
C ILE A 85 15.13 -3.10 -0.42
N GLY A 86 15.91 -2.14 -0.93
CA GLY A 86 15.67 -0.71 -0.69
C GLY A 86 14.26 -0.28 -1.08
N ASN A 87 13.79 -0.68 -2.27
CA ASN A 87 12.44 -0.35 -2.74
C ASN A 87 11.34 -1.04 -1.92
N ILE A 88 11.56 -2.28 -1.46
CA ILE A 88 10.62 -2.98 -0.55
C ILE A 88 10.53 -2.25 0.79
N LEU A 89 11.67 -1.81 1.34
CA LEU A 89 11.71 -1.08 2.61
C LEU A 89 10.99 0.27 2.51
N LEU A 90 11.14 1.00 1.39
CA LEU A 90 10.38 2.23 1.13
C LEU A 90 8.86 1.98 1.18
N LYS A 91 8.39 0.88 0.59
CA LYS A 91 6.98 0.48 0.62
C LYS A 91 6.52 0.10 2.01
N MET A 92 7.32 -0.69 2.75
CA MET A 92 6.98 -1.09 4.12
C MET A 92 6.92 0.12 5.06
N ASN A 93 7.88 1.05 4.96
CA ASN A 93 7.90 2.26 5.78
C ASN A 93 6.63 3.10 5.56
N ALA A 94 6.28 3.35 4.29
CA ALA A 94 5.08 4.11 3.94
C ALA A 94 3.78 3.45 4.46
N LYS A 95 3.64 2.13 4.28
CA LYS A 95 2.48 1.37 4.78
C LYS A 95 2.34 1.42 6.31
N LEU A 96 3.46 1.43 7.03
CA LEU A 96 3.51 1.55 8.48
C LEU A 96 3.38 3.01 8.97
N GLY A 97 3.07 3.96 8.07
CA GLY A 97 2.88 5.38 8.40
C GLY A 97 4.15 6.20 8.51
N GLY A 98 5.31 5.62 8.18
CA GLY A 98 6.59 6.33 8.14
C GLY A 98 6.72 7.22 6.90
N ILE A 99 7.60 8.22 7.00
CA ILE A 99 7.91 9.16 5.91
C ILE A 99 9.29 8.82 5.34
N ASN A 100 9.38 8.57 4.05
CA ASN A 100 10.64 8.22 3.39
C ASN A 100 11.51 9.46 3.11
N HIS A 101 10.89 10.51 2.55
CA HIS A 101 11.56 11.74 2.14
C HIS A 101 10.62 12.91 2.42
N LYS A 102 11.17 14.04 2.85
CA LYS A 102 10.45 15.32 2.95
C LYS A 102 11.15 16.31 2.03
N SER A 103 10.37 17.05 1.24
CA SER A 103 10.92 18.15 0.47
C SER A 103 11.21 19.33 1.40
N PHE A 104 12.36 19.98 1.21
CA PHE A 104 12.67 21.24 1.91
C PHE A 104 12.13 22.40 1.07
N TYR A 105 10.94 22.88 1.42
CA TYR A 105 10.26 23.94 0.66
C TYR A 105 10.93 25.31 0.78
N ALA A 106 11.76 25.53 1.80
CA ALA A 106 12.40 26.82 2.09
C ALA A 106 13.30 27.36 0.95
N ALA A 107 13.81 26.49 0.08
CA ALA A 107 14.68 26.88 -1.04
C ALA A 107 13.95 26.97 -2.39
N GLN A 108 12.62 26.77 -2.42
CA GLN A 108 11.84 26.73 -3.64
C GLN A 108 10.93 27.96 -3.79
N PRO A 109 10.64 28.42 -5.03
CA PRO A 109 9.77 29.57 -5.27
C PRO A 109 8.33 29.40 -4.74
N TYR A 110 7.95 28.18 -4.36
CA TYR A 110 6.64 27.82 -3.83
C TYR A 110 6.56 27.78 -2.30
N HIS A 111 7.61 28.21 -1.58
CA HIS A 111 7.67 28.16 -0.12
C HIS A 111 6.44 28.80 0.56
N GLN A 112 5.94 29.90 -0.01
CA GLN A 112 4.78 30.62 0.50
C GLN A 112 3.48 29.81 0.41
N LEU A 113 3.34 28.90 -0.56
CA LEU A 113 2.14 28.07 -0.69
C LEU A 113 1.97 27.10 0.48
N PHE A 114 3.07 26.67 1.08
CA PHE A 114 3.08 25.76 2.24
C PHE A 114 3.24 26.51 3.58
N ALA A 115 3.17 27.84 3.57
CA ALA A 115 3.24 28.64 4.79
C ALA A 115 1.93 28.58 5.61
N GLU A 116 0.81 28.37 4.93
CA GLU A 116 -0.51 28.16 5.52
C GLU A 116 -0.94 26.69 5.38
N PRO A 117 -1.91 26.20 6.19
CA PRO A 117 -2.45 24.86 6.05
C PRO A 117 -3.05 24.63 4.65
N ILE A 118 -2.48 23.69 3.90
CA ILE A 118 -3.00 23.27 2.59
C ILE A 118 -3.34 21.79 2.56
N LEU A 119 -4.33 21.45 1.74
CA LEU A 119 -4.69 20.07 1.40
C LEU A 119 -4.29 19.80 -0.05
N VAL A 120 -3.37 18.86 -0.27
CA VAL A 120 -3.03 18.37 -1.60
C VAL A 120 -3.94 17.18 -1.91
N MET A 121 -4.71 17.28 -2.98
CA MET A 121 -5.61 16.22 -3.44
C MET A 121 -5.19 15.68 -4.81
N GLY A 122 -5.46 14.41 -5.03
CA GLY A 122 -5.39 13.76 -6.34
C GLY A 122 -6.63 12.91 -6.56
N ALA A 123 -7.11 12.85 -7.79
CA ALA A 123 -8.30 12.10 -8.13
C ALA A 123 -8.13 11.41 -9.47
N ASP A 124 -8.65 10.19 -9.58
CA ASP A 124 -8.59 9.39 -10.81
C ASP A 124 -9.84 8.52 -10.94
N VAL A 125 -10.28 8.29 -12.19
CA VAL A 125 -11.39 7.40 -12.52
C VAL A 125 -10.87 6.29 -13.42
N ASN A 126 -10.97 5.06 -12.95
CA ASN A 126 -10.58 3.88 -13.72
C ASN A 126 -11.81 3.23 -14.34
N HIS A 127 -11.77 3.09 -15.66
CA HIS A 127 -12.80 2.38 -16.42
C HIS A 127 -12.42 0.90 -16.65
N PRO A 128 -13.41 0.00 -16.71
CA PRO A 128 -13.16 -1.38 -17.12
C PRO A 128 -12.68 -1.47 -18.58
N PRO A 129 -12.12 -2.64 -19.02
CA PRO A 129 -11.66 -2.86 -20.38
C PRO A 129 -12.68 -2.46 -21.44
N SER A 130 -12.25 -1.98 -22.61
CA SER A 130 -13.11 -1.37 -23.66
C SER A 130 -14.33 -2.21 -24.09
N GLN A 131 -14.24 -3.54 -23.99
CA GLN A 131 -15.32 -4.47 -24.37
C GLN A 131 -16.36 -4.68 -23.26
N ASP A 132 -16.04 -4.29 -22.03
CA ASP A 132 -16.96 -4.32 -20.90
C ASP A 132 -18.00 -3.20 -21.04
N ARG A 133 -19.28 -3.55 -20.82
CA ARG A 133 -20.44 -2.68 -21.01
C ARG A 133 -21.23 -2.41 -19.73
N SER A 134 -20.85 -3.02 -18.59
CA SER A 134 -21.70 -3.01 -17.40
C SER A 134 -20.94 -2.84 -16.09
N THR A 135 -19.66 -3.22 -16.03
CA THR A 135 -18.85 -3.05 -14.81
C THR A 135 -18.76 -1.55 -14.46
N PRO A 136 -19.08 -1.14 -13.23
CA PRO A 136 -18.99 0.26 -12.84
C PRO A 136 -17.56 0.80 -12.96
N SER A 137 -17.42 2.12 -13.07
CA SER A 137 -16.10 2.76 -12.99
C SER A 137 -15.67 2.86 -11.52
N LEU A 138 -14.37 2.85 -11.26
CA LEU A 138 -13.81 2.98 -9.93
C LEU A 138 -13.17 4.37 -9.76
N VAL A 139 -13.71 5.16 -8.85
CA VAL A 139 -13.15 6.45 -8.45
C VAL A 139 -12.20 6.23 -7.29
N ALA A 140 -11.04 6.88 -7.32
CA ALA A 140 -10.16 7.02 -6.17
C ALA A 140 -9.79 8.49 -5.97
N VAL A 141 -10.01 9.00 -4.77
CA VAL A 141 -9.57 10.35 -4.36
C VAL A 141 -8.64 10.22 -3.17
N VAL A 142 -7.50 10.88 -3.23
CA VAL A 142 -6.51 10.95 -2.16
C VAL A 142 -6.38 12.37 -1.63
N GLY A 143 -6.14 12.50 -0.33
CA GLY A 143 -5.89 13.77 0.34
C GLY A 143 -4.71 13.68 1.29
N SER A 144 -3.84 14.69 1.29
CA SER A 144 -2.70 14.75 2.20
C SER A 144 -3.13 14.90 3.66
N LEU A 145 -2.46 14.18 4.56
CA LEU A 145 -2.75 14.17 6.00
C LEU A 145 -1.72 14.94 6.83
N ASP A 146 -0.69 15.49 6.20
CA ASP A 146 0.36 16.23 6.88
C ASP A 146 0.84 17.42 6.03
N PRO A 147 1.41 18.47 6.66
CA PRO A 147 1.85 19.68 5.96
C PRO A 147 2.93 19.46 4.89
N ASN A 148 3.66 18.33 4.94
CA ASN A 148 4.69 18.01 3.95
C ASN A 148 4.13 17.20 2.78
N ALA A 149 2.81 16.96 2.74
CA ALA A 149 2.14 16.17 1.72
C ALA A 149 2.82 14.81 1.48
N CYS A 150 3.22 14.13 2.56
CA CYS A 150 3.98 12.88 2.56
C CYS A 150 3.12 11.66 2.93
N ARG A 151 2.04 11.88 3.66
CA ARG A 151 1.03 10.87 4.03
C ARG A 151 -0.28 11.21 3.36
N TYR A 152 -0.98 10.21 2.87
CA TYR A 152 -2.28 10.35 2.20
C TYR A 152 -3.28 9.35 2.77
N ALA A 153 -4.53 9.79 2.89
CA ALA A 153 -5.68 8.90 2.94
C ALA A 153 -6.26 8.74 1.54
N VAL A 154 -7.04 7.67 1.34
CA VAL A 154 -7.75 7.42 0.09
C VAL A 154 -9.19 7.06 0.40
N GLU A 155 -10.09 7.60 -0.41
CA GLU A 155 -11.46 7.11 -0.52
C GLU A 155 -11.67 6.52 -1.92
N VAL A 156 -12.35 5.38 -1.97
CA VAL A 156 -12.62 4.65 -3.21
C VAL A 156 -14.12 4.38 -3.32
N ARG A 157 -14.70 4.67 -4.49
CA ARG A 157 -16.14 4.50 -4.76
C ARG A 157 -16.37 3.88 -6.13
N HIS A 158 -17.47 3.16 -6.26
CA HIS A 158 -18.01 2.81 -7.57
C HIS A 158 -18.92 3.92 -8.06
N GLN A 159 -18.88 4.18 -9.36
CA GLN A 159 -19.82 5.08 -10.03
C GLN A 159 -20.30 4.49 -11.35
N ALA A 160 -21.20 5.20 -12.05
CA ALA A 160 -21.77 4.70 -13.29
C ALA A 160 -20.72 4.30 -14.35
N HIS A 161 -21.10 3.36 -15.22
CA HIS A 161 -20.21 2.80 -16.24
C HIS A 161 -19.69 3.90 -17.18
N ARG A 162 -18.37 4.00 -17.32
CA ARG A 162 -17.66 4.96 -18.19
C ARG A 162 -18.04 6.43 -18.02
N VAL A 163 -18.41 6.83 -16.81
CA VAL A 163 -18.56 8.24 -16.47
C VAL A 163 -17.21 8.75 -15.96
N GLU A 164 -16.66 9.79 -16.59
CA GLU A 164 -15.38 10.40 -16.21
C GLU A 164 -15.52 11.44 -15.09
N MET A 165 -16.65 12.16 -15.08
CA MET A 165 -16.92 13.12 -14.01
C MET A 165 -17.14 12.37 -12.70
N ILE A 166 -16.43 12.75 -11.64
CA ILE A 166 -16.61 12.13 -10.33
C ILE A 166 -17.98 12.53 -9.78
N GLU A 167 -18.86 11.54 -9.69
CA GLU A 167 -20.19 11.71 -9.14
C GLU A 167 -20.09 11.90 -7.62
N GLU A 168 -20.91 12.82 -7.08
CA GLU A 168 -20.97 13.09 -5.64
C GLU A 168 -19.62 13.42 -4.98
N MET A 169 -18.69 14.08 -5.69
CA MET A 169 -17.38 14.51 -5.16
C MET A 169 -17.46 15.20 -3.79
N LYS A 170 -18.53 15.97 -3.54
CA LYS A 170 -18.75 16.68 -2.26
C LYS A 170 -18.95 15.76 -1.05
N LEU A 171 -19.30 14.50 -1.29
CA LEU A 171 -19.50 13.50 -0.24
C LEU A 171 -18.22 12.74 0.08
N ILE A 172 -17.13 12.93 -0.68
CA ILE A 172 -15.83 12.32 -0.38
C ILE A 172 -15.23 12.98 0.87
N THR A 173 -14.79 12.17 1.82
CA THR A 173 -14.37 12.53 3.19
C THR A 173 -12.91 12.23 3.47
#